data_AF-R7A7K9-F1
#
_entry.id   AF-R7A7K9-F1
#
_cell.length_a   1.000
_cell.length_b   1.000
_cell.length_c   1.000
_cell.angle_alpha   90.00
_cell.angle_beta   90.00
_cell.angle_gamma   90.00
#
_symmetry.space_group_name_H-M   'P 1'
#
loop_
_entity.id
_entity.type
_entity.pdbx_description
1 polymer ?
#
loop_
_entity_poly.entity_id
_entity_poly.type
_entity_poly.pdbx_seq_one_letter_code
_entity_poly.pdbx_strand_id
1 'polypeptide(L)'
;MNIYSYFQRVERNIQGVPSKHTGLYNETINQTKLANLSKTSSYEIISWASDLLQDDNNEFTGFKEEMKKRVNEKKEHFWFREFLDFPLYLFIYITCLNVLYDMIGNGFQSSMVLITPGFLIQIIGVYVSIKLLLLFLIKQPDRSTLVFWLGLAFLFFIYMISNYALRAFDMVIFTMPLWLWLIVQIVLLVGSYYYIKKEDLI
;
A
#
# COMPACT_ATOMS: atom_id res chain seq x y z
N MET A 1 4.76 -1.42 -1.42
CA MET A 1 3.67 -1.27 -2.40
C MET A 1 2.71 -0.19 -1.91
N ASN A 2 2.41 0.82 -2.73
CA ASN A 2 1.54 1.92 -2.34
C ASN A 2 0.05 1.46 -2.29
N ILE A 3 -0.75 1.98 -1.35
CA ILE A 3 -2.20 1.68 -1.27
C ILE A 3 -2.94 2.04 -2.56
N TYR A 4 -2.57 3.15 -3.20
CA TYR A 4 -3.18 3.61 -4.44
C TYR A 4 -2.92 2.62 -5.58
N SER A 5 -1.72 2.07 -5.72
CA SER A 5 -1.40 1.10 -6.77
C SER A 5 -2.11 -0.25 -6.57
N TYR A 6 -2.39 -0.65 -5.33
CA TYR A 6 -3.22 -1.83 -5.05
C TYR A 6 -4.64 -1.70 -5.60
N PHE A 7 -5.29 -0.55 -5.36
CA PHE A 7 -6.68 -0.30 -5.80
C PHE A 7 -6.79 0.16 -7.26
N GLN A 8 -5.68 0.54 -7.89
CA GLN A 8 -5.67 0.98 -9.27
C GLN A 8 -6.00 -0.18 -10.21
N ARG A 9 -7.13 -0.07 -10.92
CA ARG A 9 -7.53 -1.00 -11.98
C ARG A 9 -7.13 -0.46 -13.34
N VAL A 10 -5.87 -0.65 -13.71
CA VAL A 10 -5.35 -0.27 -15.04
C VAL A 10 -5.94 -1.18 -16.14
N GLU A 11 -6.29 -2.42 -15.78
CA GLU A 11 -6.86 -3.46 -16.65
C GLU A 11 -8.21 -3.12 -17.31
N ARG A 12 -8.96 -2.12 -16.81
CA ARG A 12 -10.31 -1.80 -17.34
C ARG A 12 -10.31 -1.29 -18.78
N ASN A 13 -9.15 -0.83 -19.28
CA ASN A 13 -9.02 -0.24 -20.61
C ASN A 13 -8.34 -1.16 -21.63
N ILE A 14 -8.04 -2.41 -21.25
CA ILE A 14 -7.27 -3.35 -22.06
C ILE A 14 -8.17 -4.51 -22.47
N GLN A 15 -8.09 -4.95 -23.73
CA GLN A 15 -8.91 -6.04 -24.26
C GLN A 15 -8.70 -7.34 -23.48
N GLY A 16 -9.75 -8.17 -23.43
CA GLY A 16 -9.70 -9.44 -22.71
C GLY A 16 -8.68 -10.41 -23.31
N VAL A 17 -7.97 -11.12 -22.44
CA VAL A 17 -7.03 -12.21 -22.79
C VAL A 17 -7.81 -13.54 -22.78
N PRO A 18 -7.50 -14.51 -23.67
CA PRO A 18 -8.11 -15.84 -23.66
C PRO A 18 -8.03 -16.51 -22.27
N SER A 19 -9.05 -17.32 -21.93
CA SER A 19 -9.17 -17.96 -20.60
C SER A 19 -7.95 -18.80 -20.22
N LYS A 20 -7.30 -19.42 -21.22
CA LYS A 20 -6.07 -20.21 -21.08
C LYS A 20 -4.88 -19.39 -20.55
N HIS A 21 -4.81 -18.10 -20.86
CA HIS A 21 -3.69 -17.21 -20.52
C HIS A 21 -4.00 -16.22 -19.39
N THR A 22 -5.21 -16.27 -18.84
CA THR A 22 -5.67 -15.40 -17.74
C THR A 22 -4.76 -15.50 -16.50
N GLY A 23 -4.20 -16.68 -16.21
CA GLY A 23 -3.28 -16.86 -15.08
C GLY A 23 -1.99 -16.05 -15.23
N LEU A 24 -1.39 -16.05 -16.43
CA LEU A 24 -0.17 -15.27 -16.72
C LEU A 24 -0.46 -13.76 -16.74
N TYR A 25 -1.60 -13.37 -17.30
CA TYR A 25 -2.05 -11.99 -17.32
C TYR A 25 -2.27 -11.42 -15.91
N ASN A 26 -2.94 -12.19 -15.03
CA ASN A 26 -3.13 -11.80 -13.63
C ASN A 26 -1.80 -11.71 -12.87
N GLU A 27 -0.85 -12.59 -13.16
CA GLU A 27 0.50 -12.51 -12.59
C GLU A 27 1.21 -11.23 -13.02
N THR A 28 1.10 -10.82 -14.29
CA THR A 28 1.66 -9.53 -14.77
C THR A 28 1.04 -8.35 -14.04
N ILE A 29 -0.29 -8.33 -13.89
CA ILE A 29 -0.98 -7.29 -13.11
C ILE A 29 -0.45 -7.26 -11.67
N ASN A 30 -0.34 -8.41 -11.02
CA ASN A 30 0.18 -8.50 -9.65
C ASN A 30 1.62 -8.00 -9.55
N GLN A 31 2.49 -8.34 -10.51
CA GLN A 31 3.89 -7.91 -10.51
C GLN A 31 4.05 -6.41 -10.73
N THR A 32 3.24 -5.79 -11.61
CA THR A 32 3.25 -4.32 -11.78
C THR A 32 2.77 -3.59 -10.51
N LYS A 33 1.77 -4.14 -9.80
CA LYS A 33 1.31 -3.62 -8.50
C LYS A 33 2.38 -3.78 -7.41
N LEU A 34 3.00 -4.95 -7.32
CA LEU A 34 4.08 -5.22 -6.37
C LEU A 34 5.28 -4.29 -6.57
N ALA A 35 5.63 -4.02 -7.83
CA ALA A 35 6.71 -3.10 -8.20
C ALA A 35 6.34 -1.62 -8.04
N ASN A 36 5.08 -1.31 -7.68
CA ASN A 36 4.59 0.04 -7.43
C ASN A 36 4.79 1.00 -8.62
N LEU A 37 4.62 0.47 -9.84
CA LEU A 37 4.85 1.23 -11.07
C LEU A 37 3.82 2.36 -11.25
N SER A 38 4.16 3.36 -12.06
CA SER A 38 3.23 4.42 -12.46
C SER A 38 2.08 3.88 -13.31
N LYS A 39 0.97 4.64 -13.37
CA LYS A 39 -0.17 4.25 -14.20
C LYS A 39 0.25 3.98 -15.65
N THR A 40 1.08 4.87 -16.20
CA THR A 40 1.60 4.79 -17.57
C THR A 40 2.47 3.55 -17.77
N SER A 41 3.45 3.32 -16.89
CA SER A 41 4.33 2.14 -16.94
C SER A 41 3.58 0.83 -16.73
N SER A 42 2.62 0.80 -15.80
CA SER A 42 1.72 -0.34 -15.61
C SER A 42 0.88 -0.60 -16.85
N TYR A 43 0.33 0.43 -17.49
CA TYR A 43 -0.46 0.28 -18.71
C TYR A 43 0.39 -0.26 -19.86
N GLU A 44 1.60 0.27 -20.07
CA GLU A 44 2.53 -0.22 -21.09
C GLU A 44 2.83 -1.72 -20.93
N ILE A 45 3.14 -2.16 -19.69
CA ILE A 45 3.48 -3.56 -19.42
C ILE A 45 2.26 -4.47 -19.52
N ILE A 46 1.09 -4.04 -19.01
CA ILE A 46 -0.13 -4.85 -19.06
C ILE A 46 -0.67 -4.92 -20.50
N SER A 47 -0.57 -3.83 -21.29
CA SER A 47 -0.93 -3.82 -22.71
C SER A 47 -0.02 -4.74 -23.51
N TRP A 48 1.31 -4.63 -23.32
CA TRP A 48 2.26 -5.55 -23.95
C TRP A 48 1.95 -7.02 -23.63
N ALA A 49 1.66 -7.32 -22.35
CA ALA A 49 1.30 -8.67 -21.94
C ALA A 49 -0.02 -9.13 -22.56
N SER A 50 -1.02 -8.24 -22.66
CA SER A 50 -2.29 -8.55 -23.32
C SER A 50 -2.09 -8.88 -24.80
N ASP A 51 -1.36 -8.03 -25.53
CA ASP A 51 -1.13 -8.20 -26.97
C ASP A 51 -0.37 -9.50 -27.26
N LEU A 52 0.63 -9.82 -26.43
CA LEU A 52 1.41 -11.04 -26.57
C LEU A 52 0.56 -12.30 -26.25
N LEU A 53 -0.22 -12.26 -25.18
CA LEU A 53 -1.03 -13.39 -24.70
C LEU A 53 -2.33 -13.63 -25.51
N GLN A 54 -2.67 -12.73 -26.44
CA GLN A 54 -3.76 -12.92 -27.40
C GLN A 54 -3.35 -13.79 -28.59
N ASP A 55 -2.05 -13.90 -28.89
CA ASP A 55 -1.55 -14.72 -29.99
C ASP A 55 -1.34 -16.18 -29.55
N ASP A 56 -2.31 -17.03 -29.87
CA ASP A 56 -2.30 -18.46 -29.54
C ASP A 56 -1.13 -19.25 -30.16
N ASN A 57 -0.42 -18.69 -31.15
CA ASN A 57 0.70 -19.35 -31.84
C ASN A 57 2.06 -19.11 -31.17
N ASN A 58 2.17 -18.20 -30.20
CA ASN A 58 3.45 -17.91 -29.55
C ASN A 58 3.77 -18.94 -28.46
N GLU A 59 4.96 -19.55 -28.55
CA GLU A 59 5.54 -20.25 -27.41
C GLU A 59 6.00 -19.22 -26.37
N PHE A 60 5.30 -19.15 -25.24
CA PHE A 60 5.56 -18.19 -24.16
C PHE A 60 6.77 -18.58 -23.28
N THR A 61 7.74 -19.32 -23.82
CA THR A 61 8.99 -19.69 -23.16
C THR A 61 9.80 -18.42 -22.85
N GLY A 62 10.02 -18.14 -21.57
CA GLY A 62 10.73 -16.94 -21.11
C GLY A 62 9.84 -15.72 -20.82
N PHE A 63 8.52 -15.78 -21.02
CA PHE A 63 7.60 -14.66 -20.73
C PHE A 63 7.78 -14.08 -19.33
N LYS A 64 7.91 -14.96 -18.31
CA LYS A 64 8.10 -14.53 -16.91
C LYS A 64 9.42 -13.80 -16.69
N GLU A 65 10.48 -14.16 -17.40
CA GLU A 65 11.79 -13.51 -17.28
C GLU A 65 11.76 -12.14 -17.96
N GLU A 66 11.21 -12.05 -19.16
CA GLU A 66 11.03 -10.80 -19.90
C GLU A 66 10.11 -9.83 -19.15
N MET A 67 9.01 -10.33 -18.58
CA MET A 67 8.12 -9.56 -17.70
C MET A 67 8.88 -9.00 -16.49
N LYS A 68 9.66 -9.82 -15.79
CA LYS A 68 10.47 -9.37 -14.63
C LYS A 68 11.49 -8.32 -15.04
N LYS A 69 12.13 -8.48 -16.20
CA LYS A 69 13.09 -7.52 -16.74
C LYS A 69 12.43 -6.17 -16.99
N ARG A 70 11.32 -6.13 -17.73
CA ARG A 70 10.56 -4.90 -18.04
C ARG A 70 10.04 -4.20 -16.79
N VAL A 71 9.54 -4.98 -15.82
CA VAL A 71 9.10 -4.45 -14.52
C VAL A 71 10.26 -3.81 -13.77
N ASN A 72 11.45 -4.44 -13.77
CA ASN A 72 12.63 -3.89 -13.10
C ASN A 72 13.20 -2.65 -13.81
N GLU A 73 13.20 -2.63 -15.14
CA GLU A 73 13.63 -1.45 -15.93
C GLU A 73 12.77 -0.23 -15.65
N LYS A 74 11.46 -0.41 -15.48
CA LYS A 74 10.50 0.66 -15.17
C LYS A 74 10.39 0.96 -13.68
N LYS A 75 11.16 0.29 -12.82
CA LYS A 75 11.14 0.44 -11.36
C LYS A 75 11.91 1.68 -10.92
N GLU A 76 11.60 2.83 -11.48
CA GLU A 76 12.16 4.10 -11.03
C GLU A 76 11.36 4.63 -9.83
N HIS A 77 12.05 5.23 -8.85
CA HIS A 77 11.45 5.94 -7.71
C HIS A 77 10.57 5.12 -6.75
N PHE A 78 10.72 3.78 -6.71
CA PHE A 78 9.98 2.90 -5.79
C PHE A 78 9.96 3.41 -4.34
N TRP A 79 11.13 3.73 -3.78
CA TRP A 79 11.26 4.18 -2.39
C TRP A 79 10.61 5.53 -2.13
N PHE A 80 10.62 6.44 -3.12
CA PHE A 80 10.04 7.77 -2.98
C PHE A 80 8.50 7.70 -2.99
N ARG A 81 7.92 6.86 -3.86
CA ARG A 81 6.48 6.59 -3.87
C ARG A 81 5.98 5.86 -2.62
N GLU A 82 6.81 5.02 -2.01
CA GLU A 82 6.52 4.43 -0.70
C GLU A 82 6.53 5.49 0.40
N PHE A 83 7.44 6.45 0.35
CA PHE A 83 7.50 7.55 1.32
C PHE A 83 6.27 8.46 1.25
N LEU A 84 5.71 8.71 0.06
CA LEU A 84 4.52 9.54 -0.12
C LEU A 84 3.22 8.92 0.41
N ASP A 85 3.23 7.62 0.69
CA ASP A 85 2.13 6.89 1.31
C ASP A 85 2.08 7.10 2.83
N PHE A 86 3.23 7.46 3.41
CA PHE A 86 3.40 7.63 4.85
C PHE A 86 2.53 8.77 5.41
N PRO A 87 2.40 9.96 4.78
CA PRO A 87 1.45 11.00 5.19
C PRO A 87 -0.02 10.57 5.27
N LEU A 88 -0.52 9.87 4.24
CA LEU A 88 -1.90 9.36 4.22
C LEU A 88 -2.10 8.37 5.37
N TYR A 89 -1.13 7.50 5.57
CA TYR A 89 -1.15 6.51 6.62
C TYR A 89 -1.13 7.17 8.01
N LEU A 90 -0.26 8.15 8.23
CA LEU A 90 -0.20 8.95 9.45
C LEU A 90 -1.53 9.66 9.72
N PHE A 91 -2.13 10.23 8.67
CA PHE A 91 -3.43 10.88 8.74
C PHE A 91 -4.53 9.90 9.17
N ILE A 92 -4.68 8.75 8.51
CA ILE A 92 -5.72 7.76 8.83
C ILE A 92 -5.49 7.19 10.24
N TYR A 93 -4.28 6.77 10.55
CA TYR A 93 -3.99 6.09 11.82
C TYR A 93 -4.16 7.03 13.01
N ILE A 94 -3.64 8.25 12.93
CA ILE A 94 -3.61 9.15 14.09
C ILE A 94 -4.91 9.93 14.19
N THR A 95 -5.45 10.42 13.06
CA THR A 95 -6.69 11.20 13.06
C THR A 95 -7.92 10.32 13.21
N CYS A 96 -7.98 9.16 12.56
CA CYS A 96 -9.18 8.32 12.65
C CYS A 96 -9.17 7.32 13.82
N LEU A 97 -8.02 6.83 14.27
CA LEU A 97 -7.99 5.85 15.37
C LEU A 97 -7.59 6.43 16.71
N ASN A 98 -6.74 7.46 16.80
CA ASN A 98 -6.42 8.05 18.10
C ASN A 98 -7.32 9.24 18.42
N VAL A 99 -7.58 10.13 17.46
CA VAL A 99 -8.40 11.32 17.71
C VAL A 99 -9.89 10.97 17.78
N LEU A 100 -10.46 10.25 16.80
CA LEU A 100 -11.89 9.87 16.85
C LEU A 100 -12.21 8.86 17.97
N TYR A 101 -11.35 7.88 18.24
CA TYR A 101 -11.60 6.89 19.30
C TYR A 101 -11.61 7.54 20.68
N ASP A 102 -10.67 8.44 20.94
CA ASP A 102 -10.59 9.19 22.19
C ASP A 102 -11.76 10.20 22.29
N MET A 103 -12.18 10.80 21.17
CA MET A 103 -13.39 11.65 21.11
C MET A 103 -14.69 10.89 21.39
N ILE A 104 -14.83 9.64 20.92
CA ILE A 104 -16.01 8.81 21.16
C ILE A 104 -16.02 8.27 22.60
N GLY A 105 -14.86 7.92 23.15
CA GLY A 105 -14.74 7.31 24.48
C GLY A 105 -14.69 8.29 25.65
N ASN A 106 -13.97 9.41 25.50
CA ASN A 106 -13.61 10.30 26.61
C ASN A 106 -14.16 11.73 26.47
N GLY A 107 -14.88 12.03 25.37
CA GLY A 107 -15.26 13.40 25.02
C GLY A 107 -14.02 14.24 24.63
N PHE A 108 -14.23 15.41 24.01
CA PHE A 108 -13.15 16.32 23.55
C PHE A 108 -12.27 16.86 24.70
N GLN A 109 -11.47 16.01 25.36
CA GLN A 109 -10.70 16.40 26.53
C GLN A 109 -9.23 16.68 26.24
N SER A 110 -8.64 16.11 25.18
CA SER A 110 -7.24 16.40 24.84
C SER A 110 -7.11 17.27 23.58
N SER A 111 -6.71 18.53 23.78
CA SER A 111 -6.30 19.44 22.71
C SER A 111 -4.83 19.27 22.31
N MET A 112 -4.12 18.30 22.89
CA MET A 112 -2.69 18.04 22.66
C MET A 112 -2.44 16.60 22.23
N VAL A 113 -1.57 16.46 21.23
CA VAL A 113 -1.02 15.17 20.78
C VAL A 113 0.28 14.94 21.51
N LEU A 114 0.38 13.82 22.22
CA LEU A 114 1.59 13.36 22.90
C LEU A 114 2.35 12.43 21.95
N ILE A 115 3.58 12.80 21.60
CA ILE A 115 4.45 11.97 20.77
C ILE A 115 5.41 11.23 21.70
N THR A 116 5.21 9.93 21.85
CA THR A 116 6.07 9.02 22.64
C THR A 116 6.89 8.11 21.70
N PRO A 117 8.01 7.48 22.15
CA PRO A 117 8.68 6.45 21.37
C PRO A 117 7.74 5.27 21.08
N GLY A 118 6.86 4.93 22.03
CA GLY A 118 5.83 3.91 21.83
C GLY A 118 4.90 4.26 20.67
N PHE A 119 4.50 5.53 20.54
CA PHE A 119 3.71 6.04 19.42
C PHE A 119 4.44 5.91 18.08
N LEU A 120 5.74 6.22 18.02
CA LEU A 120 6.53 6.03 16.79
C LEU A 120 6.66 4.56 16.39
N ILE A 121 6.96 3.68 17.36
CA ILE A 121 7.05 2.23 17.13
C ILE A 121 5.71 1.67 16.65
N GLN A 122 4.61 2.13 17.24
CA GLN A 122 3.27 1.72 16.84
C GLN A 122 2.94 2.17 15.41
N ILE A 123 3.24 3.42 15.04
CA ILE A 123 3.05 3.92 13.67
C ILE A 123 3.80 3.03 12.68
N ILE A 124 5.07 2.74 12.96
CA ILE A 124 5.91 1.89 12.10
C ILE A 124 5.35 0.46 12.04
N GLY A 125 5.01 -0.12 13.18
CA GLY A 125 4.52 -1.49 13.29
C GLY A 125 3.19 -1.71 12.57
N VAL A 126 2.25 -0.79 12.71
CA VAL A 126 0.98 -0.86 11.99
C VAL A 126 1.16 -0.55 10.50
N TYR A 127 2.06 0.36 10.12
CA TYR A 127 2.39 0.62 8.71
C TYR A 127 2.92 -0.64 8.03
N VAL A 128 3.89 -1.30 8.66
CA VAL A 128 4.44 -2.58 8.22
C VAL A 128 3.36 -3.66 8.17
N SER A 129 2.49 -3.73 9.18
CA SER A 129 1.38 -4.70 9.23
C SER A 129 0.43 -4.53 8.05
N ILE A 130 0.03 -3.30 7.71
CA ILE A 130 -0.83 -3.03 6.55
C ILE A 130 -0.09 -3.37 5.25
N LYS A 131 1.19 -3.02 5.11
CA LYS A 131 1.97 -3.37 3.90
C LYS A 131 2.10 -4.87 3.72
N LEU A 132 2.37 -5.60 4.80
CA LEU A 132 2.41 -7.07 4.79
C LEU A 132 1.05 -7.66 4.47
N LEU A 133 -0.04 -7.09 4.99
CA LEU A 133 -1.40 -7.49 4.66
C LEU A 133 -1.69 -7.31 3.17
N LEU A 134 -1.38 -6.14 2.60
CA LEU A 134 -1.61 -5.89 1.18
C LEU A 134 -0.76 -6.83 0.31
N LEU A 135 0.51 -7.07 0.69
CA LEU A 135 1.39 -8.04 0.01
C LEU A 135 0.79 -9.45 0.06
N PHE A 136 0.29 -9.85 1.23
CA PHE A 136 -0.34 -11.14 1.46
C PHE A 136 -1.60 -11.30 0.60
N LEU A 137 -2.45 -10.27 0.56
CA LEU A 137 -3.67 -10.23 -0.27
C LEU A 137 -3.38 -10.32 -1.77
N ILE A 138 -2.25 -9.80 -2.26
CA ILE A 138 -1.84 -10.00 -3.66
C ILE A 138 -1.36 -11.42 -3.89
N LYS A 139 -0.51 -11.95 -3.00
CA LYS A 139 0.10 -13.28 -3.20
C LYS A 139 -0.89 -14.43 -3.00
N GLN A 140 -1.93 -14.24 -2.19
CA GLN A 140 -2.93 -15.25 -1.86
C GLN A 140 -4.33 -14.73 -2.23
N PRO A 141 -4.71 -14.79 -3.52
CA PRO A 141 -6.02 -14.34 -3.98
C PRO A 141 -7.15 -15.28 -3.52
N ASP A 142 -6.84 -16.55 -3.23
CA ASP A 142 -7.83 -17.52 -2.78
C ASP A 142 -8.11 -17.38 -1.28
N ARG A 143 -9.27 -16.79 -0.98
CA ARG A 143 -9.72 -16.47 0.39
C ARG A 143 -10.39 -17.66 1.09
N SER A 144 -10.57 -18.78 0.39
CA SER A 144 -11.24 -19.97 0.92
C SER A 144 -10.30 -20.91 1.69
N THR A 145 -8.99 -20.74 1.52
CA THR A 145 -7.98 -21.65 2.07
C THR A 145 -7.68 -21.36 3.53
N LEU A 146 -7.52 -22.40 4.36
CA LEU A 146 -7.13 -22.26 5.78
C LEU A 146 -5.84 -21.46 5.96
N VAL A 147 -4.88 -21.62 5.03
CA VAL A 147 -3.62 -20.86 4.99
C VAL A 147 -3.84 -19.35 4.91
N PHE A 148 -4.89 -18.91 4.18
CA PHE A 148 -5.26 -17.50 4.09
C PHE A 148 -5.63 -16.95 5.47
N TRP A 149 -6.50 -17.65 6.20
CA TRP A 149 -6.98 -17.24 7.51
C TRP A 149 -5.91 -17.30 8.59
N LEU A 150 -5.03 -18.32 8.56
CA LEU A 150 -3.87 -18.37 9.46
C LEU A 150 -2.88 -17.23 9.21
N GLY A 151 -2.60 -16.92 7.94
CA GLY A 151 -1.75 -15.79 7.59
C GLY A 151 -2.34 -14.45 8.03
N LEU A 152 -3.66 -14.29 7.88
CA LEU A 152 -4.38 -13.11 8.36
C LEU A 152 -4.36 -12.99 9.89
N ALA A 153 -4.55 -14.09 10.61
CA ALA A 153 -4.44 -14.13 12.07
C ALA A 153 -3.02 -13.78 12.54
N PHE A 154 -1.98 -14.28 11.87
CA PHE A 154 -0.59 -13.94 12.17
C PHE A 154 -0.31 -12.44 11.99
N LEU A 155 -0.79 -11.83 10.90
CA LEU A 155 -0.68 -10.38 10.68
C LEU A 155 -1.40 -9.58 11.76
N PHE A 156 -2.56 -10.07 12.21
CA PHE A 156 -3.28 -9.48 13.33
C PHE A 156 -2.47 -9.55 14.64
N PHE A 157 -1.75 -10.64 14.90
CA PHE A 157 -0.85 -10.70 16.07
C PHE A 157 0.30 -9.69 15.99
N ILE A 158 0.90 -9.48 14.81
CA ILE A 158 1.93 -8.44 14.63
C ILE A 158 1.35 -7.04 14.95
N TYR A 159 0.14 -6.77 14.47
CA TYR A 159 -0.58 -5.54 14.79
C TYR A 159 -0.81 -5.39 16.30
N MET A 160 -1.24 -6.45 16.99
CA MET A 160 -1.48 -6.43 18.44
C MET A 160 -0.19 -6.21 19.24
N ILE A 161 0.92 -6.85 18.85
CA ILE A 161 2.24 -6.66 19.48
C ILE A 161 2.73 -5.22 19.29
N SER A 162 2.53 -4.64 18.10
CA SER A 162 2.88 -3.24 17.81
C SER A 162 2.11 -2.27 18.70
N ASN A 163 0.83 -2.58 18.98
CA ASN A 163 0.02 -1.80 19.92
C ASN A 163 0.41 -2.00 21.38
N TYR A 164 0.96 -3.16 21.75
CA TYR A 164 1.49 -3.38 23.09
C TYR A 164 2.71 -2.49 23.38
N ALA A 165 3.51 -2.14 22.36
CA ALA A 165 4.66 -1.25 22.50
C ALA A 165 4.29 0.17 22.99
N LEU A 166 3.08 0.67 22.71
CA LEU A 166 2.58 1.92 23.29
C LEU A 166 2.65 1.91 24.81
N ARG A 167 2.24 0.80 25.43
CA ARG A 167 2.12 0.67 26.88
C ARG A 167 3.48 0.47 27.56
N ALA A 168 4.47 0.01 26.81
CA ALA A 168 5.81 -0.24 27.33
C ALA A 168 6.72 1.01 27.30
N PHE A 169 6.44 1.97 26.41
CA PHE A 169 7.31 3.14 26.17
C PHE A 169 6.52 4.45 26.27
N ASP A 170 6.10 4.80 27.50
CA ASP A 170 5.25 5.95 27.81
C ASP A 170 6.04 7.27 28.06
N MET A 171 7.31 7.30 27.68
CA MET A 171 8.12 8.52 27.78
C MET A 171 7.65 9.54 26.73
N VAL A 172 7.32 10.76 27.15
CA VAL A 172 6.92 11.82 26.20
C VAL A 172 8.16 12.49 25.61
N ILE A 173 8.31 12.45 24.28
CA ILE A 173 9.38 13.14 23.56
C ILE A 173 8.98 14.59 23.31
N PHE A 174 7.75 14.82 22.85
CA PHE A 174 7.25 16.16 22.53
C PHE A 174 5.71 16.20 22.54
N THR A 175 5.15 17.38 22.77
CA THR A 175 3.71 17.63 22.71
C THR A 175 3.38 18.71 21.69
N MET A 176 2.32 18.51 20.91
CA MET A 176 1.87 19.49 19.93
C MET A 176 0.36 19.70 20.00
N PRO A 177 -0.15 20.94 19.82
CA PRO A 177 -1.58 21.15 19.73
C PRO A 177 -2.20 20.33 18.58
N LEU A 178 -3.36 19.74 18.84
CA LEU A 178 -4.06 18.88 17.89
C LEU A 178 -4.36 19.59 16.56
N TRP A 179 -4.78 20.85 16.62
CA TRP A 179 -5.08 21.63 15.41
C TRP A 179 -3.82 21.84 14.55
N LEU A 180 -2.67 22.10 15.17
CA LEU A 180 -1.40 22.28 14.47
C LEU A 180 -0.95 20.96 13.83
N TRP A 181 -1.14 19.85 14.56
CA TRP A 181 -0.89 18.50 14.04
C TRP A 181 -1.75 18.20 12.81
N LEU A 182 -3.05 18.48 12.87
CA LEU A 182 -3.96 18.29 11.74
C LEU A 182 -3.54 19.12 10.53
N ILE A 183 -3.13 20.38 10.71
CA ILE A 183 -2.62 21.21 9.61
C ILE A 183 -1.39 20.57 8.97
N VAL A 184 -0.41 20.13 9.76
CA VAL A 184 0.80 19.46 9.24
C VAL A 184 0.41 18.22 8.43
N GLN A 185 -0.51 17.39 8.95
CA GLN A 185 -0.95 16.19 8.23
C GLN A 185 -1.69 16.51 6.93
N ILE A 186 -2.58 17.51 6.93
CA ILE A 186 -3.31 17.95 5.75
C ILE A 186 -2.33 18.48 4.69
N VAL A 187 -1.34 19.28 5.08
CA VAL A 187 -0.32 19.78 4.15
C VAL A 187 0.49 18.63 3.56
N LEU A 188 0.91 17.66 4.36
CA LEU A 188 1.64 16.48 3.88
C LEU A 188 0.78 15.61 2.96
N LEU A 189 -0.51 15.43 3.26
CA LEU A 189 -1.48 14.70 2.45
C LEU A 189 -1.73 15.38 1.10
N VAL A 190 -2.00 16.69 1.12
CA VAL A 190 -2.24 17.46 -0.11
C VAL A 190 -0.97 17.51 -0.96
N GLY A 191 0.19 17.70 -0.33
CA GLY A 191 1.49 17.66 -0.99
C GLY A 191 1.76 16.30 -1.65
N SER A 192 1.49 15.20 -0.94
CA SER A 192 1.67 13.86 -1.52
C SER A 192 0.70 13.59 -2.66
N TYR A 193 -0.56 14.01 -2.54
CA TYR A 193 -1.56 13.89 -3.59
C TYR A 193 -1.17 14.67 -4.87
N TYR A 194 -0.79 15.94 -4.74
CA TYR A 194 -0.38 16.76 -5.90
C TYR A 194 0.84 16.18 -6.61
N TYR A 195 1.80 15.65 -5.85
CA TYR A 195 2.99 15.04 -6.43
C TYR A 195 2.66 13.74 -7.16
N ILE A 196 1.89 12.83 -6.55
CA ILE A 196 1.46 11.58 -7.19
C ILE A 196 0.70 11.87 -8.49
N LYS A 197 -0.23 12.85 -8.46
CA LYS A 197 -0.96 13.25 -9.66
C LYS A 197 -0.06 13.81 -10.75
N LYS A 198 1.00 14.54 -10.40
CA LYS A 198 1.98 15.06 -11.36
C LYS A 198 2.79 13.93 -12.01
N GLU A 199 3.24 12.95 -11.25
CA GLU A 199 3.95 11.79 -11.80
C GLU A 199 3.05 10.86 -12.61
N ASP A 200 1.75 10.77 -12.33
CA ASP A 200 0.81 9.98 -13.13
C ASP A 200 0.39 10.67 -14.45
N LEU A 201 0.74 11.95 -14.64
CA LEU A 201 0.49 12.74 -15.85
C LEU A 201 1.69 12.82 -16.80
N ILE A 202 2.87 12.37 -16.35
CA ILE A 202 4.13 12.31 -17.12
C ILE A 202 4.35 10.84 -17.53
#